data_AF-A0A9X1WM43-F1
#
_entry.id   AF-A0A9X1WM43-F1
#
_cell.length_a   1.000
_cell.length_b   1.000
_cell.length_c   1.000
_cell.angle_alpha   90.00
_cell.angle_beta   90.00
_cell.angle_gamma   90.00
#
_symmetry.space_group_name_H-M   'P 1'
#
loop_
_entity.id
_entity.type
_entity.pdbx_description
1 polymer ?
#
loop_
_entity_poly.entity_id
_entity_poly.type
_entity_poly.pdbx_seq_one_letter_code
_entity_poly.pdbx_strand_id
1 'polypeptide(L)'
;MWQKIYLSKKNSPDTYRYISLSHLKFELKLRTAIVEAAKALKRSGPSFETFEDSFCNEQYWHLNSKGGFELRSSVTPAEGIRDIFVNGSLYGFECATAIVIVLYKGVLDSIEEKEFNRMFADLLLYDWHYDSDLRLIEKYGSARSFPGDVGYFKNPDVNPEHMEWQGENTVKIEEDLYYGHGIGIVSSRAIIAKLNRNRIPGSNVSAYLTDQVIYPDFLYLSQFEAGSSVIGSHVIEQAFMQEGGITTQIGRRRYLHT
;
A
#
# COMPACT_ATOMS: atom_id res chain seq x y z
N MET A 1 1.45 -16.20 10.29
CA MET A 1 1.07 -15.68 8.95
C MET A 1 2.08 -16.06 7.88
N TRP A 2 3.37 -15.72 8.01
CA TRP A 2 4.41 -16.05 7.01
C TRP A 2 4.44 -17.52 6.56
N GLN A 3 4.19 -18.47 7.47
CA GLN A 3 4.10 -19.90 7.13
C GLN A 3 2.99 -20.20 6.11
N LYS A 4 1.82 -19.55 6.24
CA LYS A 4 0.70 -19.71 5.29
C LYS A 4 1.10 -19.19 3.90
N ILE A 5 1.76 -18.02 3.84
CA ILE A 5 2.25 -17.41 2.59
C ILE A 5 3.28 -18.34 1.92
N TYR A 6 4.26 -18.81 2.71
CA TYR A 6 5.28 -19.74 2.23
C TYR A 6 4.67 -21.04 1.69
N LEU A 7 3.74 -21.65 2.43
CA LEU A 7 3.08 -22.88 1.99
C LEU A 7 2.23 -22.66 0.73
N SER A 8 1.52 -21.53 0.63
CA SER A 8 0.77 -21.15 -0.57
C SER A 8 1.68 -21.02 -1.80
N LYS A 9 2.81 -20.32 -1.66
CA LYS A 9 3.83 -20.22 -2.71
C LYS A 9 4.49 -21.56 -3.05
N LYS A 10 4.76 -22.40 -2.05
CA LYS A 10 5.37 -23.72 -2.25
C LYS A 10 4.45 -24.70 -2.98
N ASN A 11 3.15 -24.64 -2.71
CA ASN A 11 2.14 -25.52 -3.31
C ASN A 11 1.56 -24.95 -4.62
N SER A 12 2.03 -23.79 -5.04
CA SER A 12 1.62 -23.12 -6.28
C SER A 12 2.30 -23.75 -7.49
N PRO A 13 1.60 -23.90 -8.64
CA PRO A 13 2.27 -24.23 -9.90
C PRO A 13 3.16 -23.11 -10.48
N ASP A 14 3.15 -21.89 -9.92
CA ASP A 14 4.03 -20.81 -10.38
C ASP A 14 5.44 -20.97 -9.81
N THR A 15 6.44 -20.54 -10.58
CA THR A 15 7.82 -20.48 -10.10
C THR A 15 8.12 -19.11 -9.49
N TYR A 16 8.42 -19.06 -8.19
CA TYR A 16 8.91 -17.86 -7.50
C TYR A 16 10.43 -17.90 -7.41
N ARG A 17 11.11 -16.87 -7.93
CA ARG A 17 12.57 -16.81 -7.96
C ARG A 17 13.10 -15.89 -6.89
N TYR A 18 14.11 -16.35 -6.16
CA TYR A 18 14.82 -15.57 -5.16
C TYR A 18 16.31 -15.73 -5.37
N ILE A 19 17.06 -14.61 -5.30
CA ILE A 19 18.51 -14.64 -5.43
C ILE A 19 19.21 -15.22 -4.19
N SER A 20 18.50 -15.30 -3.06
CA SER A 20 19.01 -15.82 -1.79
C SER A 20 17.86 -16.22 -0.85
N LEU A 21 18.19 -16.96 0.21
CA LEU A 21 17.25 -17.23 1.30
C LEU A 21 16.87 -15.95 2.06
N SER A 22 17.78 -14.97 2.17
CA SER A 22 17.48 -13.69 2.82
C SER A 22 16.42 -12.91 2.04
N HIS A 23 16.46 -12.92 0.70
CA HIS A 23 15.43 -12.30 -0.13
C HIS A 23 14.04 -12.89 0.16
N LEU A 24 13.90 -14.23 0.16
CA LEU A 24 12.64 -14.89 0.50
C LEU A 24 12.17 -14.54 1.92
N LYS A 25 13.08 -14.57 2.90
CA LYS A 25 12.74 -14.23 4.30
C LYS A 25 12.28 -12.78 4.42
N PHE A 26 12.92 -11.86 3.70
CA PHE A 26 12.56 -10.44 3.71
C PHE A 26 11.18 -10.22 3.09
N GLU A 27 10.84 -10.85 1.95
CA GLU A 27 9.49 -10.79 1.40
C GLU A 27 8.44 -11.24 2.43
N LEU A 28 8.66 -12.40 3.06
CA LEU A 28 7.73 -12.94 4.04
C LEU A 28 7.57 -12.03 5.27
N LYS A 29 8.65 -11.37 5.69
CA LYS A 29 8.68 -10.37 6.78
C LYS A 29 7.88 -9.12 6.38
N LEU A 30 8.20 -8.51 5.25
CA LEU A 30 7.56 -7.26 4.81
C LEU A 30 6.06 -7.46 4.53
N ARG A 31 5.67 -8.55 3.85
CA ARG A 31 4.24 -8.90 3.69
C ARG A 31 3.53 -9.04 5.03
N THR A 32 4.20 -9.65 6.01
CA THR A 32 3.65 -9.78 7.36
C THR A 32 3.49 -8.42 8.02
N ALA A 33 4.49 -7.54 7.92
CA ALA A 33 4.45 -6.20 8.47
C ALA A 33 3.34 -5.34 7.84
N ILE A 34 3.14 -5.41 6.52
CA ILE A 34 2.08 -4.69 5.79
C ILE A 34 0.69 -5.12 6.29
N VAL A 35 0.45 -6.42 6.45
CA VAL A 35 -0.84 -6.91 6.97
C VAL A 35 -1.07 -6.45 8.41
N GLU A 36 -0.04 -6.48 9.25
CA GLU A 36 -0.16 -5.99 10.62
C GLU A 36 -0.34 -4.47 10.69
N ALA A 37 0.29 -3.71 9.78
CA ALA A 37 0.07 -2.28 9.61
C ALA A 37 -1.37 -2.00 9.18
N ALA A 38 -1.93 -2.69 8.19
CA ALA A 38 -3.34 -2.53 7.80
C ALA A 38 -4.30 -2.73 8.98
N LYS A 39 -4.08 -3.80 9.77
CA LYS A 39 -4.85 -4.05 10.99
C LYS A 39 -4.64 -2.98 12.05
N ALA A 40 -3.42 -2.48 12.21
CA ALA A 40 -3.08 -1.44 13.19
C ALA A 40 -3.72 -0.10 12.81
N LEU A 41 -3.69 0.29 11.54
CA LEU A 41 -4.32 1.52 11.06
C LEU A 41 -5.84 1.48 11.28
N LYS A 42 -6.48 0.35 10.95
CA LYS A 42 -7.90 0.13 11.27
C LYS A 42 -8.20 0.30 12.77
N ARG A 43 -7.27 -0.10 13.64
CA ARG A 43 -7.43 -0.01 15.10
C ARG A 43 -7.13 1.40 15.64
N SER A 44 -6.22 2.14 15.02
CA SER A 44 -5.86 3.50 15.46
C SER A 44 -6.97 4.52 15.20
N GLY A 45 -7.87 4.21 14.27
CA GLY A 45 -9.13 4.92 14.08
C GLY A 45 -9.08 6.26 13.32
N PRO A 46 -8.26 6.42 12.26
CA PRO A 46 -8.43 7.54 11.36
C PRO A 46 -9.76 7.46 10.62
N SER A 47 -10.37 8.62 10.39
CA SER A 47 -11.59 8.75 9.61
C SER A 47 -11.29 8.65 8.11
N PHE A 48 -12.24 8.15 7.33
CA PHE A 48 -12.22 8.36 5.88
C PHE A 48 -12.71 9.78 5.61
N GLU A 49 -11.92 10.56 4.88
CA GLU A 49 -12.27 11.91 4.44
C GLU A 49 -11.90 12.11 2.97
N THR A 50 -12.55 13.06 2.30
CA THR A 50 -12.12 13.54 0.98
C THR A 50 -10.84 14.37 1.10
N PHE A 51 -10.22 14.76 -0.02
CA PHE A 51 -9.10 15.70 0.03
C PHE A 51 -9.47 17.08 0.57
N GLU A 52 -10.71 17.52 0.36
CA GLU A 52 -11.17 18.84 0.82
C GLU A 52 -11.39 18.86 2.34
N ASP A 53 -11.80 17.73 2.91
CA ASP A 53 -12.11 17.56 4.33
C ASP A 53 -10.96 16.92 5.13
N SER A 54 -9.82 16.64 4.48
CA SER A 54 -8.72 15.93 5.13
C SER A 54 -8.11 16.75 6.28
N PHE A 55 -7.65 16.05 7.31
CA PHE A 55 -7.02 16.66 8.47
C PHE A 55 -5.93 15.75 9.04
N CYS A 56 -4.96 16.33 9.73
CA CYS A 56 -3.82 15.63 10.29
C CYS A 56 -3.37 16.24 11.62
N ASN A 57 -2.60 15.48 12.41
CA ASN A 57 -1.95 16.02 13.59
C ASN A 57 -0.89 17.07 13.19
N GLU A 58 -1.21 18.34 13.40
CA GLU A 58 -0.36 19.46 13.03
C GLU A 58 0.96 19.53 13.80
N GLN A 59 1.16 18.72 14.85
CA GLN A 59 2.48 18.60 15.48
C GLN A 59 3.51 17.92 14.55
N TYR A 60 3.05 17.04 13.66
CA TYR A 60 3.90 16.21 12.80
C TYR A 60 3.84 16.63 11.33
N TRP A 61 2.68 17.13 10.90
CA TRP A 61 2.38 17.37 9.50
C TRP A 61 1.89 18.80 9.26
N HIS A 62 2.09 19.27 8.03
CA HIS A 62 1.44 20.44 7.47
C HIS A 62 0.40 19.98 6.45
N LEU A 63 -0.85 20.33 6.67
CA LEU A 63 -1.90 20.14 5.67
C LEU A 63 -1.74 21.20 4.57
N ASN A 64 -1.47 20.77 3.35
CA ASN A 64 -1.39 21.69 2.21
C ASN A 64 -2.76 21.97 1.60
N SER A 65 -2.83 22.94 0.68
CA SER A 65 -4.09 23.38 0.06
C SER A 65 -4.76 22.33 -0.83
N LYS A 66 -4.14 21.18 -1.06
CA LYS A 66 -4.69 20.07 -1.84
C LYS A 66 -5.14 18.91 -0.95
N GLY A 67 -5.05 19.04 0.36
CA GLY A 67 -5.38 17.97 1.30
C GLY A 67 -4.26 16.95 1.53
N GLY A 68 -3.04 17.25 1.09
CA GLY A 68 -1.86 16.42 1.32
C GLY A 68 -1.13 16.77 2.61
N PHE A 69 -0.51 15.77 3.25
CA PHE A 69 0.21 15.96 4.51
C PHE A 69 1.71 16.02 4.25
N GLU A 70 2.29 17.19 4.42
CA GLU A 70 3.72 17.46 4.28
C GLU A 70 4.41 17.28 5.63
N LEU A 71 5.40 16.40 5.71
CA LEU A 71 6.13 16.17 6.95
C LEU A 71 6.85 17.45 7.40
N ARG A 72 6.78 17.77 8.69
CA ARG A 72 7.52 18.91 9.24
C ARG A 72 9.02 18.64 9.23
N SER A 73 9.80 19.67 8.89
CA SER A 73 11.27 19.60 8.82
C SER A 73 11.96 19.21 10.13
N SER A 74 11.29 19.37 11.28
CA SER A 74 11.78 18.98 12.59
C SER A 74 11.41 17.55 13.01
N VAL A 75 10.70 16.81 12.17
CA VAL A 75 10.12 15.50 12.47
C VAL A 75 10.72 14.48 11.52
N THR A 76 11.14 13.33 12.04
CA THR A 76 11.63 12.25 11.19
C THR A 76 10.47 11.50 10.52
N PRO A 77 10.68 10.90 9.33
CA PRO A 77 9.66 10.10 8.65
C PRO A 77 9.09 8.99 9.53
N ALA A 78 9.94 8.31 10.31
CA ALA A 78 9.53 7.27 11.24
C ALA A 78 8.60 7.81 12.34
N GLU A 79 8.88 8.99 12.90
CA GLU A 79 8.03 9.64 13.91
C GLU A 79 6.67 10.02 13.32
N GLY A 80 6.66 10.71 12.17
CA GLY A 80 5.42 11.11 11.50
C GLY A 80 4.53 9.92 11.16
N ILE A 81 5.10 8.87 10.56
CA ILE A 81 4.34 7.66 10.23
C ILE A 81 3.82 6.98 11.49
N ARG A 82 4.64 6.81 12.54
CA ARG A 82 4.20 6.17 13.79
C ARG A 82 3.07 6.94 14.47
N ASP A 83 3.09 8.27 14.42
CA ASP A 83 2.06 9.09 15.04
C ASP A 83 0.66 8.76 14.51
N ILE A 84 0.50 8.48 13.22
CA ILE A 84 -0.78 8.08 12.61
C ILE A 84 -1.35 6.80 13.24
N PHE A 85 -0.49 5.87 13.67
CA PHE A 85 -0.90 4.62 14.31
C PHE A 85 -1.14 4.76 15.81
N VAL A 86 -0.60 5.80 16.44
CA VAL A 86 -0.78 6.08 17.88
C VAL A 86 -1.98 7.00 18.11
N ASN A 87 -2.08 8.06 17.32
CA ASN A 87 -3.06 9.14 17.44
C ASN A 87 -4.02 9.17 16.25
N GLY A 88 -4.43 8.00 15.76
CA GLY A 88 -5.19 7.87 14.50
C GLY A 88 -6.46 8.73 14.43
N SER A 89 -7.15 8.96 15.55
CA SER A 89 -8.32 9.85 15.63
C SER A 89 -8.04 11.33 15.31
N LEU A 90 -6.77 11.75 15.27
CA LEU A 90 -6.34 13.09 14.84
C LEU A 90 -6.11 13.17 13.32
N TYR A 91 -6.49 12.14 12.59
CA TYR A 91 -6.29 12.06 11.15
C TYR A 91 -7.57 11.65 10.41
N GLY A 92 -7.74 12.26 9.24
CA GLY A 92 -8.76 11.90 8.27
C GLY A 92 -8.22 12.04 6.85
N PHE A 93 -8.28 10.98 6.04
CA PHE A 93 -7.71 10.95 4.70
C PHE A 93 -8.42 9.91 3.80
N GLU A 94 -8.14 9.96 2.50
CA GLU A 94 -8.78 9.07 1.53
C GLU A 94 -8.09 7.69 1.41
N CYS A 95 -8.67 6.78 0.63
CA CYS A 95 -8.29 5.36 0.59
C CYS A 95 -6.89 5.08 0.01
N ALA A 96 -6.43 5.75 -1.03
CA ALA A 96 -5.09 5.63 -1.61
C ALA A 96 -4.01 6.09 -0.62
N THR A 97 -4.19 7.25 0.03
CA THR A 97 -3.30 7.73 1.10
C THR A 97 -3.20 6.71 2.22
N ALA A 98 -4.32 6.10 2.61
CA ALA A 98 -4.32 5.04 3.63
C ALA A 98 -3.48 3.83 3.23
N ILE A 99 -3.52 3.41 1.96
CA ILE A 99 -2.66 2.32 1.45
C ILE A 99 -1.19 2.72 1.53
N VAL A 100 -0.84 3.93 1.08
CA VAL A 100 0.55 4.43 1.11
C VAL A 100 1.07 4.47 2.55
N ILE A 101 0.27 4.93 3.53
CA ILE A 101 0.61 4.90 4.96
C ILE A 101 0.87 3.48 5.45
N VAL A 102 0.02 2.51 5.07
CA VAL A 102 0.19 1.10 5.45
C VAL A 102 1.49 0.53 4.87
N LEU A 103 1.79 0.83 3.60
CA LEU A 103 3.02 0.40 2.93
C LEU A 103 4.25 1.00 3.63
N TYR A 104 4.26 2.30 3.91
CA TYR A 104 5.34 2.95 4.65
C TYR A 104 5.53 2.33 6.03
N LYS A 105 4.46 2.07 6.78
CA LYS A 105 4.57 1.43 8.09
C LYS A 105 5.12 0.01 7.98
N GLY A 106 4.69 -0.76 6.98
CA GLY A 106 5.22 -2.09 6.71
C GLY A 106 6.73 -2.07 6.44
N VAL A 107 7.20 -1.10 5.64
CA VAL A 107 8.62 -0.91 5.36
C VAL A 107 9.38 -0.46 6.61
N LEU A 108 8.88 0.54 7.34
CA LEU A 108 9.49 1.02 8.60
C LEU A 108 9.70 -0.11 9.62
N ASP A 109 8.76 -1.06 9.69
CA ASP A 109 8.86 -2.21 10.60
C ASP A 109 9.75 -3.34 10.06
N SER A 110 10.24 -3.20 8.82
CA SER A 110 11.02 -4.23 8.12
C SER A 110 12.48 -3.87 7.87
N ILE A 111 12.82 -2.58 7.84
CA ILE A 111 14.19 -2.09 7.58
C ILE A 111 14.77 -1.35 8.80
N GLU A 112 16.04 -0.93 8.73
CA GLU A 112 16.60 -0.07 9.76
C GLU A 112 15.95 1.33 9.72
N GLU A 113 15.54 1.85 10.89
CA GLU A 113 14.88 3.16 11.00
C GLU A 113 15.71 4.31 10.41
N LYS A 114 17.04 4.27 10.56
CA LYS A 114 17.96 5.25 9.98
C LYS A 114 17.87 5.26 8.44
N GLU A 115 17.69 4.09 7.81
CA GLU A 115 17.54 3.97 6.37
C GLU A 115 16.17 4.45 5.93
N PHE A 116 15.11 4.11 6.68
CA PHE A 116 13.77 4.64 6.45
C PHE A 116 13.75 6.18 6.46
N ASN A 117 14.32 6.78 7.50
CA ASN A 117 14.40 8.24 7.64
C ASN A 117 15.24 8.88 6.52
N ARG A 118 16.29 8.21 6.05
CA ARG A 118 17.13 8.67 4.94
C ARG A 118 16.40 8.61 3.59
N MET A 119 15.65 7.54 3.35
CA MET A 119 14.93 7.30 2.09
C MET A 119 13.72 8.24 1.94
N PHE A 120 13.01 8.52 3.02
CA PHE A 120 11.72 9.21 2.97
C PHE A 120 11.73 10.60 3.62
N ALA A 121 12.88 11.29 3.60
CA ALA A 121 13.13 12.52 4.37
C ALA A 121 12.12 13.67 4.11
N ASP A 122 11.57 13.77 2.89
CA ASP A 122 10.62 14.81 2.47
C ASP A 122 9.22 14.22 2.22
N LEU A 123 8.71 13.44 3.18
CA LEU A 123 7.51 12.65 3.01
C LEU A 123 6.27 13.54 2.78
N LEU A 124 5.57 13.27 1.68
CA LEU A 124 4.25 13.81 1.37
C LEU A 124 3.26 12.64 1.27
N LEU A 125 2.19 12.69 2.06
CA LEU A 125 1.07 11.76 1.99
C LEU A 125 -0.08 12.42 1.22
N TYR A 126 -0.39 11.93 0.02
CA TYR A 126 -1.44 12.50 -0.83
C TYR A 126 -1.78 11.52 -1.96
N ASP A 127 -2.99 10.98 -2.04
CA ASP A 127 -3.38 10.01 -3.09
C ASP A 127 -2.37 8.83 -3.19
N TRP A 128 -2.15 8.31 -4.40
CA TRP A 128 -1.03 7.45 -4.78
C TRP A 128 0.32 8.19 -4.93
N HIS A 129 0.50 9.38 -4.33
CA HIS A 129 1.83 9.98 -4.29
C HIS A 129 2.66 9.22 -3.27
N TYR A 130 3.68 8.53 -3.77
CA TYR A 130 4.68 7.86 -2.94
C TYR A 130 6.08 8.25 -3.41
N ASP A 131 7.05 8.21 -2.49
CA ASP A 131 8.44 8.43 -2.82
C ASP A 131 8.93 7.28 -3.71
N SER A 132 9.67 7.59 -4.78
CA SER A 132 10.18 6.57 -5.69
C SER A 132 11.01 5.48 -5.00
N ASP A 133 11.58 5.78 -3.84
CA ASP A 133 12.31 4.84 -3.00
C ASP A 133 11.41 3.77 -2.34
N LEU A 134 10.08 3.92 -2.32
CA LEU A 134 9.17 2.83 -1.91
C LEU A 134 9.14 1.70 -2.95
N ARG A 135 9.43 2.03 -4.22
CA ARG A 135 9.57 1.14 -5.37
C ARG A 135 8.51 0.04 -5.44
N LEU A 136 7.31 0.42 -5.89
CA LEU A 136 6.21 -0.50 -6.10
C LEU A 136 6.31 -1.21 -7.46
N ILE A 137 5.95 -2.49 -7.45
CA ILE A 137 5.78 -3.36 -8.61
C ILE A 137 4.29 -3.55 -8.83
N GLU A 138 3.86 -3.39 -10.07
CA GLU A 138 2.48 -3.57 -10.52
C GLU A 138 2.42 -4.72 -11.54
N LYS A 139 1.49 -5.66 -11.33
CA LYS A 139 1.24 -6.80 -12.23
C LYS A 139 -0.25 -6.89 -12.57
N TYR A 140 -0.51 -7.22 -13.84
CA TYR A 140 -1.84 -7.52 -14.39
C TYR A 140 -1.94 -9.01 -14.78
N GLY A 141 -3.16 -9.53 -14.89
CA GLY A 141 -3.41 -10.92 -15.25
C GLY A 141 -2.90 -11.93 -14.24
N SER A 142 -2.49 -11.48 -13.04
CA SER A 142 -2.04 -12.38 -11.98
C SER A 142 -3.26 -13.03 -11.35
N ALA A 143 -3.49 -14.32 -11.63
CA ALA A 143 -4.55 -15.09 -10.99
C ALA A 143 -4.35 -15.21 -9.46
N ARG A 144 -3.19 -14.81 -8.93
CA ARG A 144 -2.84 -15.00 -7.52
C ARG A 144 -2.34 -13.72 -6.86
N SER A 145 -2.95 -13.46 -5.71
CA SER A 145 -2.58 -12.41 -4.77
C SER A 145 -2.36 -13.03 -3.40
N PHE A 146 -1.36 -12.54 -2.68
CA PHE A 146 -0.94 -12.98 -1.36
C PHE A 146 -1.26 -11.90 -0.31
N PRO A 147 -1.36 -12.29 0.97
CA PRO A 147 -1.41 -11.32 2.06
C PRO A 147 -0.29 -10.27 1.96
N GLY A 148 -0.66 -9.00 2.15
CA GLY A 148 0.19 -7.83 2.01
C GLY A 148 0.25 -7.24 0.61
N ASP A 149 -0.35 -7.89 -0.40
CA ASP A 149 -0.58 -7.24 -1.70
C ASP A 149 -1.66 -6.18 -1.61
N VAL A 150 -1.55 -5.16 -2.46
CA VAL A 150 -2.62 -4.20 -2.72
C VAL A 150 -3.41 -4.65 -3.95
N GLY A 151 -4.73 -4.61 -3.86
CA GLY A 151 -5.64 -4.83 -4.99
C GLY A 151 -6.71 -3.75 -5.07
N TYR A 152 -7.41 -3.71 -6.20
CA TYR A 152 -8.42 -2.70 -6.47
C TYR A 152 -9.77 -3.32 -6.83
N PHE A 153 -10.83 -2.94 -6.12
CA PHE A 153 -12.21 -3.24 -6.48
C PHE A 153 -12.76 -2.09 -7.31
N LYS A 154 -13.17 -2.36 -8.54
CA LYS A 154 -13.73 -1.35 -9.45
C LYS A 154 -15.24 -1.34 -9.38
N ASN A 155 -15.83 -0.14 -9.36
CA ASN A 155 -17.26 0.10 -9.54
C ASN A 155 -17.50 0.79 -10.90
N PRO A 156 -17.76 0.03 -11.98
CA PRO A 156 -17.79 0.59 -13.33
C PRO A 156 -18.95 1.56 -13.58
N ASP A 157 -20.06 1.37 -12.88
CA ASP A 157 -21.30 2.14 -13.05
C ASP A 157 -21.56 3.05 -11.83
N VAL A 158 -20.49 3.59 -11.23
CA VAL A 158 -20.59 4.52 -10.09
C VAL A 158 -21.53 5.69 -10.40
N ASN A 159 -22.29 6.13 -9.40
CA ASN A 159 -23.06 7.37 -9.52
C ASN A 159 -22.09 8.57 -9.67
N PRO A 160 -22.18 9.38 -10.75
CA PRO A 160 -21.31 10.55 -10.95
C PRO A 160 -21.37 11.60 -9.85
N GLU A 161 -22.43 11.61 -9.04
CA GLU A 161 -22.57 12.49 -7.87
C GLU A 161 -21.80 11.98 -6.64
N HIS A 162 -21.27 10.75 -6.70
CA HIS A 162 -20.64 10.01 -5.60
C HIS A 162 -19.35 9.30 -6.07
N MET A 163 -18.47 10.05 -6.74
CA MET A 163 -17.25 9.53 -7.37
C MET A 163 -16.26 8.90 -6.37
N GLU A 164 -16.37 9.20 -5.08
CA GLU A 164 -15.62 8.52 -4.02
C GLU A 164 -15.89 7.01 -3.96
N TRP A 165 -16.99 6.53 -4.55
CA TRP A 165 -17.34 5.10 -4.65
C TRP A 165 -17.01 4.47 -6.01
N GLN A 166 -16.15 5.10 -6.82
CA GLN A 166 -15.73 4.54 -8.12
C GLN A 166 -14.89 3.26 -7.99
N GLY A 167 -14.37 3.01 -6.80
CA GLY A 167 -13.71 1.78 -6.43
C GLY A 167 -13.17 1.82 -5.01
N GLU A 168 -12.38 0.82 -4.66
CA GLU A 168 -11.75 0.72 -3.35
C GLU A 168 -10.36 0.10 -3.50
N ASN A 169 -9.34 0.85 -3.06
CA ASN A 169 -8.00 0.31 -2.86
C ASN A 169 -7.97 -0.54 -1.59
N THR A 170 -7.36 -1.72 -1.65
CA THR A 170 -7.39 -2.68 -0.53
C THR A 170 -6.06 -3.34 -0.27
N VAL A 171 -5.75 -3.63 1.01
CA VAL A 171 -4.68 -4.56 1.37
C VAL A 171 -5.26 -5.94 1.61
N LYS A 172 -4.75 -6.96 0.91
CA LYS A 172 -5.13 -8.36 1.16
C LYS A 172 -4.62 -8.81 2.52
N ILE A 173 -5.54 -9.24 3.38
CA ILE A 173 -5.24 -9.71 4.75
C ILE A 173 -5.11 -11.22 4.78
N GLU A 174 -6.08 -11.92 4.18
CA GLU A 174 -6.12 -13.38 4.00
C GLU A 174 -6.88 -13.70 2.69
N GLU A 175 -7.25 -14.97 2.45
CA GLU A 175 -7.80 -15.46 1.17
C GLU A 175 -8.97 -14.61 0.63
N ASP A 176 -10.01 -14.39 1.46
CA ASP A 176 -11.18 -13.55 1.14
C ASP A 176 -11.38 -12.51 2.26
N LEU A 177 -10.31 -11.85 2.66
CA LEU A 177 -10.35 -10.79 3.66
C LEU A 177 -9.43 -9.65 3.27
N TYR A 178 -9.97 -8.44 3.27
CA TYR A 178 -9.34 -7.25 2.72
C TYR A 178 -9.55 -6.09 3.68
N TYR A 179 -8.51 -5.29 3.88
CA TYR A 179 -8.64 -3.97 4.51
C TYR A 179 -8.92 -2.94 3.42
N GLY A 180 -10.05 -2.26 3.52
CA GLY A 180 -10.36 -1.03 2.77
C GLY A 180 -10.59 0.13 3.74
N HIS A 181 -10.02 1.30 3.47
CA HIS A 181 -10.13 2.44 4.38
C HIS A 181 -11.55 3.03 4.33
N GLY A 182 -12.16 3.33 5.48
CA GLY A 182 -13.59 3.67 5.57
C GLY A 182 -14.56 2.50 5.38
N ILE A 183 -14.10 1.32 4.93
CA ILE A 183 -14.89 0.08 4.88
C ILE A 183 -14.57 -0.84 6.07
N GLY A 184 -13.30 -0.95 6.44
CA GLY A 184 -12.79 -1.86 7.46
C GLY A 184 -12.17 -3.13 6.88
N ILE A 185 -12.07 -4.17 7.71
CA ILE A 185 -11.54 -5.49 7.30
C ILE A 185 -12.72 -6.43 7.03
N VAL A 186 -12.99 -6.69 5.75
CA VAL A 186 -14.19 -7.39 5.29
C VAL A 186 -13.91 -8.28 4.08
N SER A 187 -14.87 -9.12 3.70
CA SER A 187 -14.75 -9.99 2.52
C SER A 187 -14.94 -9.24 1.21
N SER A 188 -14.50 -9.84 0.09
CA SER A 188 -14.72 -9.30 -1.26
C SER A 188 -16.20 -9.04 -1.53
N ARG A 189 -17.08 -9.96 -1.12
CA ARG A 189 -18.54 -9.83 -1.26
C ARG A 189 -19.07 -8.59 -0.55
N ALA A 190 -18.54 -8.27 0.64
CA ALA A 190 -18.99 -7.11 1.40
C ALA A 190 -18.56 -5.79 0.74
N ILE A 191 -17.34 -5.74 0.20
CA ILE A 191 -16.83 -4.58 -0.56
C ILE A 191 -17.68 -4.37 -1.82
N ILE A 192 -17.85 -5.42 -2.63
CA ILE A 192 -18.68 -5.38 -3.85
C ILE A 192 -20.10 -4.93 -3.51
N ALA A 193 -20.70 -5.44 -2.44
CA ALA A 193 -22.03 -5.03 -2.01
C ALA A 193 -22.09 -3.55 -1.59
N LYS A 194 -21.02 -3.00 -0.98
CA LYS A 194 -20.94 -1.58 -0.61
C LYS A 194 -20.83 -0.69 -1.85
N LEU A 195 -19.94 -1.04 -2.79
CA LEU A 195 -19.78 -0.34 -4.06
C LEU A 195 -21.06 -0.38 -4.91
N ASN A 196 -21.71 -1.54 -5.00
CA ASN A 196 -22.92 -1.72 -5.80
C ASN A 196 -24.12 -0.88 -5.33
N ARG A 197 -24.14 -0.43 -4.07
CA ARG A 197 -25.17 0.48 -3.54
C ARG A 197 -25.01 1.92 -4.01
N ASN A 198 -23.83 2.29 -4.49
CA ASN A 198 -23.49 3.63 -4.97
C ASN A 198 -23.35 3.69 -6.50
N ARG A 199 -24.11 2.84 -7.20
CA ARG A 199 -24.19 2.84 -8.67
C ARG A 199 -25.30 3.76 -9.15
N ILE A 200 -25.26 4.12 -10.43
CA ILE A 200 -26.38 4.78 -11.11
C ILE A 200 -27.68 3.94 -10.98
N PRO A 201 -28.85 4.58 -10.84
CA PRO A 201 -30.13 3.87 -10.77
C PRO A 201 -30.35 2.93 -11.96
N GLY A 202 -30.79 1.71 -11.68
CA GLY A 202 -31.10 0.70 -12.71
C GLY A 202 -29.88 -0.09 -13.24
N SER A 203 -28.66 0.18 -12.78
CA SER A 203 -27.48 -0.60 -13.21
C SER A 203 -27.54 -2.07 -12.75
N ASN A 204 -27.23 -2.98 -13.69
CA ASN A 204 -27.02 -4.40 -13.44
C ASN A 204 -25.54 -4.81 -13.53
N VAL A 205 -24.62 -3.88 -13.77
CA VAL A 205 -23.17 -4.15 -13.85
C VAL A 205 -22.57 -4.13 -12.45
N SER A 206 -22.16 -5.29 -11.93
CA SER A 206 -21.57 -5.39 -10.59
C SER A 206 -20.16 -4.81 -10.56
N ALA A 207 -19.81 -4.19 -9.43
CA ALA A 207 -18.44 -4.01 -9.01
C ALA A 207 -17.72 -5.38 -8.91
N TYR A 208 -16.40 -5.36 -9.09
CA TYR A 208 -15.57 -6.57 -9.14
C TYR A 208 -14.12 -6.27 -8.70
N LEU A 209 -13.42 -7.31 -8.23
CA LEU A 209 -11.98 -7.24 -7.98
C LEU A 209 -11.25 -7.30 -9.34
N THR A 210 -10.41 -6.31 -9.61
CA THR A 210 -9.56 -6.30 -10.82
C THR A 210 -8.45 -7.34 -10.73
N ASP A 211 -7.81 -7.63 -11.86
CA ASP A 211 -6.65 -8.53 -11.95
C ASP A 211 -5.31 -7.83 -11.69
N GLN A 212 -5.36 -6.58 -11.24
CA GLN A 212 -4.22 -5.77 -10.84
C GLN A 212 -3.78 -6.11 -9.41
N VAL A 213 -2.47 -6.28 -9.24
CA VAL A 213 -1.84 -6.50 -7.94
C VAL A 213 -0.62 -5.60 -7.83
N ILE A 214 -0.53 -4.83 -6.75
CA ILE A 214 0.60 -3.94 -6.44
C ILE A 214 1.29 -4.42 -5.15
N TYR A 215 2.62 -4.44 -5.13
CA TYR A 215 3.41 -4.78 -3.95
C TYR A 215 4.81 -4.14 -3.98
N PRO A 216 5.51 -4.00 -2.84
CA PRO A 216 6.86 -3.44 -2.83
C PRO A 216 7.90 -4.35 -3.50
N ASP A 217 8.94 -3.75 -4.07
CA ASP A 217 10.13 -4.48 -4.54
C ASP A 217 10.91 -5.04 -3.33
N PHE A 218 10.58 -6.29 -2.98
CA PHE A 218 11.16 -6.99 -1.84
C PHE A 218 12.67 -7.14 -1.95
N LEU A 219 13.20 -7.31 -3.17
CA LEU A 219 14.64 -7.46 -3.36
C LEU A 219 15.36 -6.14 -3.08
N TYR A 220 14.89 -5.06 -3.68
CA TYR A 220 15.44 -3.72 -3.47
C TYR A 220 15.39 -3.33 -1.99
N LEU A 221 14.26 -3.54 -1.30
CA LEU A 221 14.12 -3.13 0.10
C LEU A 221 14.94 -3.99 1.07
N SER A 222 15.25 -5.24 0.71
CA SER A 222 16.00 -6.15 1.58
C SER A 222 17.42 -5.67 1.90
N GLN A 223 18.01 -4.82 1.06
CA GLN A 223 19.35 -4.26 1.29
C GLN A 223 19.42 -3.30 2.49
N PHE A 224 18.27 -2.79 2.95
CA PHE A 224 18.17 -1.85 4.08
C PHE A 224 17.80 -2.54 5.40
N GLU A 225 17.67 -3.88 5.40
CA GLU A 225 17.52 -4.65 6.64
C GLU A 225 18.85 -4.72 7.42
N ALA A 226 18.76 -4.73 8.75
CA ALA A 226 19.92 -4.82 9.62
C ALA A 226 20.77 -6.08 9.31
N GLY A 227 22.06 -5.87 9.05
CA GLY A 227 22.99 -6.95 8.74
C GLY A 227 22.91 -7.48 7.30
N SER A 228 22.14 -6.83 6.43
CA SER A 228 22.12 -7.14 4.99
C SER A 228 23.40 -6.69 4.29
N SER A 229 23.76 -7.43 3.24
CA SER A 229 24.81 -7.03 2.30
C SER A 229 24.22 -6.19 1.18
N VAL A 230 24.98 -5.21 0.69
CA VAL A 230 24.61 -4.43 -0.50
C VAL A 230 24.48 -5.36 -1.71
N ILE A 231 23.34 -5.28 -2.40
CA ILE A 231 23.08 -6.03 -3.64
C ILE A 231 23.48 -5.13 -4.81
N GLY A 232 24.19 -5.68 -5.81
CA GLY A 232 24.60 -4.89 -6.97
C GLY A 232 23.41 -4.30 -7.72
N SER A 233 23.46 -3.01 -8.06
CA SER A 233 22.36 -2.26 -8.68
C SER A 233 21.83 -2.92 -9.95
N HIS A 234 22.71 -3.46 -10.80
CA HIS A 234 22.33 -4.19 -12.01
C HIS A 234 21.41 -5.39 -11.72
N VAL A 235 21.65 -6.13 -10.64
CA VAL A 235 20.82 -7.28 -10.25
C VAL A 235 19.43 -6.81 -9.84
N ILE A 236 19.35 -5.73 -9.07
CA ILE A 236 18.08 -5.15 -8.62
C ILE A 236 17.28 -4.61 -9.81
N GLU A 237 17.91 -3.86 -10.72
CA GLU A 237 17.24 -3.33 -11.91
C GLU A 237 16.75 -4.44 -12.84
N GLN A 238 17.58 -5.45 -13.09
CA GLN A 238 17.18 -6.59 -13.92
C GLN A 238 15.99 -7.36 -13.32
N ALA A 239 16.00 -7.59 -12.00
CA ALA A 239 14.88 -8.24 -11.32
C ALA A 239 13.59 -7.42 -11.40
N PHE A 240 13.68 -6.10 -11.19
CA PHE A 240 12.54 -5.21 -11.29
C PHE A 240 11.96 -5.10 -12.69
N MET A 241 12.79 -5.11 -13.74
CA MET A 241 12.30 -5.14 -15.13
C MET A 241 11.64 -6.48 -15.50
N GLN A 242 12.04 -7.58 -14.84
CA GLN A 242 11.40 -8.89 -15.03
C GLN A 242 10.08 -9.01 -14.27
N GLU A 243 9.93 -8.30 -13.15
CA GLU A 243 8.73 -8.36 -12.32
C GLU A 243 7.72 -7.24 -12.59
N GLY A 244 8.17 -6.03 -12.91
CA GLY A 244 7.31 -4.88 -13.19
C GLY A 244 6.97 -4.74 -14.67
N GLY A 245 5.72 -4.39 -14.96
CA GLY A 245 5.37 -3.77 -16.24
C GLY A 245 6.12 -2.45 -16.46
N ILE A 246 6.07 -1.90 -17.69
CA ILE A 246 6.75 -0.65 -18.06
C ILE A 246 6.26 0.49 -17.15
N THR A 247 7.14 1.06 -16.32
CA THR A 247 6.85 2.25 -15.50
C THR A 247 7.61 3.45 -16.05
N THR A 248 6.96 4.60 -16.17
CA THR A 248 7.60 5.85 -16.62
C THR A 248 8.13 6.63 -15.42
N GLN A 249 9.33 7.22 -15.55
CA GLN A 249 10.00 8.00 -14.50
C GLN A 249 10.07 9.48 -14.90
N ILE A 250 9.67 10.39 -13.99
CA ILE A 250 9.95 11.83 -14.08
C ILE A 250 10.51 12.29 -12.72
N GLY A 251 11.85 12.44 -12.62
CA GLY A 251 12.53 12.88 -11.40
C GLY A 251 12.60 11.81 -10.29
N ARG A 252 12.60 12.24 -9.01
CA ARG A 252 12.54 11.40 -7.79
C ARG A 252 11.10 10.95 -7.42
N ARG A 253 10.11 11.27 -8.26
CA ARG A 253 8.69 11.07 -7.96
C ARG A 253 8.06 10.14 -8.99
N ARG A 254 7.16 9.26 -8.56
CA ARG A 254 6.39 8.37 -9.44
C ARG A 254 4.90 8.52 -9.14
N TYR A 255 4.08 8.29 -10.16
CA TYR A 255 2.62 8.36 -10.09
C TYR A 255 2.08 7.05 -10.68
N LEU A 256 1.15 6.40 -9.98
CA LEU A 256 0.34 5.33 -10.56
C LEU A 256 -1.00 5.97 -10.95
N HIS A 257 -1.36 5.87 -12.23
CA HIS A 257 -2.70 6.21 -12.69
C HIS A 257 -3.57 4.96 -12.56
N THR A 258 -4.48 4.93 -11.59
CA THR A 258 -5.55 3.93 -11.49
C THR A 258 -6.87 4.52 -11.94
#